data_AF-A0A4Q1CZI2-F1
#
_entry.id   AF-A0A4Q1CZI2-F1
#
_cell.length_a   1.000
_cell.length_b   1.000
_cell.length_c   1.000
_cell.angle_alpha   90.00
_cell.angle_beta   90.00
_cell.angle_gamma   90.00
#
_symmetry.space_group_name_H-M   'P 1'
#
loop_
_entity.id
_entity.type
_entity.pdbx_description
1 polymer ?
#
loop_
_entity_poly.entity_id
_entity_poly.type
_entity_poly.pdbx_seq_one_letter_code
_entity_poly.pdbx_strand_id
1 'polypeptide(L)'
;MDEQQPGLGQKIARLRKAKGLTQEELVEKCHLNVRTLQRIEAGEVTPRSYTIRLILNELGQDIPKTEQQEVEIGADTTPSNVQPGNKTTFRKLSFYVLDLFNLKTNAMKKLTILSSAVLVIFVVVFSACFSTKKAATPDATLVGTWQLFKNGFPDTAYGNVPGQIRYKIITPGHFMVTDIQVKDNTMYAAFFGTLTVDTQKGTYSESLRTAGTGYKHNLREEPYLYKFKINGNFLYTTGINNNYNEVWKRID
;
A
#
# COMPACT_ATOMS: atom_id res chain seq x y z
N MET A 1 3.77 31.11 24.71
CA MET A 1 3.76 31.24 26.18
C MET A 1 2.40 30.76 26.63
N ASP A 2 2.24 29.43 26.67
CA ASP A 2 2.58 28.57 27.82
C ASP A 2 1.46 28.73 28.87
N GLU A 3 0.72 27.72 29.32
CA GLU A 3 1.13 26.34 29.58
C GLU A 3 -0.03 25.35 29.34
N GLN A 4 0.26 24.30 28.58
CA GLN A 4 -0.39 23.01 28.77
C GLN A 4 0.28 22.31 29.97
N GLN A 5 -0.55 21.84 30.93
CA GLN A 5 -0.32 20.81 31.98
C GLN A 5 -0.34 21.32 33.45
N PRO A 6 -0.79 20.54 34.47
CA PRO A 6 -1.61 19.32 34.47
C PRO A 6 -2.81 19.42 35.45
N GLY A 7 -4.04 19.19 34.99
CA GLY A 7 -5.26 19.29 35.83
C GLY A 7 -5.29 18.39 37.09
N LEU A 8 -4.43 17.38 37.18
CA LEU A 8 -4.37 16.46 38.33
C LEU A 8 -3.77 17.11 39.59
N GLY A 9 -2.66 17.82 39.49
CA GLY A 9 -1.99 18.45 40.64
C GLY A 9 -2.87 19.50 41.30
N GLN A 10 -3.48 20.35 40.47
CA GLN A 10 -4.46 21.34 40.93
C GLN A 10 -5.71 20.69 41.54
N LYS A 11 -6.19 19.58 40.97
CA LYS A 11 -7.34 18.84 41.52
C LYS A 11 -7.01 18.24 42.90
N ILE A 12 -5.84 17.63 43.07
CA ILE A 12 -5.37 17.08 44.35
C ILE A 12 -5.25 18.20 45.40
N ALA A 13 -4.61 19.32 45.05
CA ALA A 13 -4.47 20.45 45.96
C ALA A 13 -5.82 21.03 46.40
N ARG A 14 -6.80 21.13 45.48
CA ARG A 14 -8.16 21.59 45.80
C ARG A 14 -8.89 20.62 46.73
N LEU A 15 -8.86 19.33 46.44
CA LEU A 15 -9.52 18.30 47.25
C LEU A 15 -8.89 18.18 48.65
N ARG A 16 -7.56 18.27 48.75
CA ARG A 16 -6.84 18.28 50.02
C ARG A 16 -7.24 19.46 50.90
N LYS A 17 -7.26 20.67 50.34
CA LYS A 17 -7.70 21.88 51.04
C LYS A 17 -9.17 21.81 51.45
N ALA A 18 -10.03 21.24 50.60
CA ALA A 18 -11.44 21.04 50.92
C ALA A 18 -11.65 20.07 52.11
N LYS A 19 -10.72 19.13 52.33
CA LYS A 19 -10.69 18.25 53.51
C LYS A 19 -9.93 18.83 54.71
N GLY A 20 -9.38 20.05 54.61
CA GLY A 20 -8.64 20.68 55.70
C GLY A 20 -7.27 20.05 55.99
N LEU A 21 -6.72 19.23 55.08
CA LEU A 21 -5.46 18.52 55.30
C LEU A 21 -4.25 19.35 54.87
N THR A 22 -3.15 19.27 55.62
CA THR A 22 -1.82 19.76 55.19
C THR A 22 -1.17 18.79 54.19
N GLN A 23 -0.07 19.20 53.55
CA GLN A 23 0.64 18.30 52.61
C GLN A 23 1.23 17.10 53.37
N GLU A 24 1.74 17.36 54.57
CA GLU A 24 2.31 16.39 55.51
C GLU A 24 1.26 15.34 55.92
N GLU A 25 0.07 15.79 56.34
CA GLU A 25 -1.02 14.89 56.76
C GLU A 25 -1.54 14.01 55.62
N LEU A 26 -1.63 14.54 54.40
CA LEU A 26 -2.07 13.75 53.25
C LEU A 26 -1.03 12.68 52.89
N VAL A 27 0.26 13.01 52.92
CA VAL A 27 1.29 12.02 52.58
C VAL A 27 1.48 10.98 53.67
N GLU A 28 1.23 11.31 54.94
CA GLU A 28 1.23 10.34 56.03
C GLU A 28 0.17 9.26 55.80
N LYS A 29 -1.06 9.67 55.48
CA LYS A 29 -2.16 8.76 55.14
C LYS A 29 -1.91 7.95 53.87
N CYS A 30 -1.18 8.51 52.92
CA CYS A 30 -0.85 7.85 51.66
C CYS A 30 0.50 7.10 51.69
N HIS A 31 1.24 7.11 52.81
CA HIS A 31 2.62 6.61 52.88
C HIS A 31 3.54 7.14 51.76
N LEU A 32 3.47 8.44 51.49
CA LEU A 32 4.28 9.14 50.48
C LEU A 32 5.29 10.08 51.12
N ASN A 33 6.26 10.54 50.32
CA ASN A 33 7.15 11.62 50.75
C ASN A 33 6.51 12.99 50.45
N VAL A 34 6.59 13.94 51.38
CA VAL A 34 6.08 15.32 51.24
C VAL A 34 6.60 15.97 49.96
N ARG A 35 7.89 15.80 49.65
CA ARG A 35 8.52 16.34 48.44
C ARG A 35 7.92 15.74 47.17
N THR A 36 7.43 14.51 47.22
CA THR A 36 6.71 13.89 46.11
C THR A 36 5.35 14.56 45.90
N LEU A 37 4.57 14.79 46.97
CA LEU A 37 3.28 15.48 46.86
C LEU A 37 3.42 16.93 46.39
N GLN A 38 4.43 17.67 46.86
CA GLN A 38 4.69 19.04 46.44
C GLN A 38 4.90 19.15 44.93
N ARG A 39 5.73 18.27 44.37
CA ARG A 39 6.01 18.22 42.93
C ARG A 39 4.78 17.78 42.12
N ILE A 40 3.91 16.94 42.71
CA ILE A 40 2.63 16.54 42.10
C ILE A 40 1.67 17.72 42.07
N GLU A 41 1.51 18.45 43.18
CA GLU A 41 0.62 19.62 43.27
C GLU A 41 1.11 20.77 42.38
N ALA A 42 2.43 20.98 42.29
CA ALA A 42 3.07 21.93 41.37
C ALA A 42 3.04 21.49 39.91
N GLY A 43 2.62 20.25 39.61
CA GLY A 43 2.56 19.72 38.25
C GLY A 43 3.89 19.32 37.64
N GLU A 44 4.99 19.43 38.39
CA GLU A 44 6.34 19.02 37.96
C GLU A 44 6.46 17.51 37.70
N VAL A 45 5.65 16.70 38.39
CA VAL A 45 5.64 15.25 38.22
C VAL A 45 4.22 14.70 38.13
N THR A 46 4.03 13.73 37.23
CA THR A 46 2.80 12.95 37.20
C THR A 46 3.02 11.63 37.94
N PRO A 47 2.32 11.38 39.05
CA PRO A 47 2.47 10.16 39.82
C PRO A 47 1.94 8.93 39.06
N ARG A 48 2.40 7.73 39.44
CA ARG A 48 1.87 6.48 38.85
C ARG A 48 0.42 6.28 39.24
N SER A 49 -0.33 5.51 38.43
CA SER A 49 -1.75 5.25 38.63
C SER A 49 -2.11 4.71 40.02
N TYR A 50 -1.22 3.91 40.63
CA TYR A 50 -1.38 3.43 42.01
C TYR A 50 -1.38 4.58 43.03
N THR A 51 -0.37 5.45 42.98
CA THR A 51 -0.25 6.63 43.84
C THR A 51 -1.41 7.61 43.63
N ILE A 52 -1.87 7.77 42.39
CA ILE A 52 -3.07 8.58 42.07
C ILE A 52 -4.29 8.01 42.78
N ARG A 53 -4.50 6.69 42.71
CA ARG A 53 -5.62 6.02 43.37
C ARG A 53 -5.54 6.17 44.89
N LEU A 54 -4.36 6.00 45.47
CA LEU A 54 -4.16 6.14 46.91
C LEU A 54 -4.50 7.56 47.40
N ILE A 55 -3.95 8.58 46.74
CA ILE A 55 -4.25 9.98 47.06
C ILE A 55 -5.74 10.29 46.87
N LEU A 56 -6.33 9.86 45.76
CA LEU A 56 -7.74 10.17 45.46
C LEU A 56 -8.70 9.40 46.37
N ASN A 57 -8.36 8.18 46.78
CA ASN A 57 -9.11 7.39 47.75
C ASN A 57 -9.12 8.07 49.14
N GLU A 58 -7.95 8.51 49.63
CA GLU A 58 -7.86 9.30 50.87
C GLU A 58 -8.62 10.63 50.77
N LEU A 59 -8.69 11.20 49.57
CA LEU A 59 -9.48 12.39 49.27
C LEU A 59 -10.96 12.11 48.97
N GLY A 60 -11.43 10.86 49.13
CA GLY A 60 -12.85 10.48 49.03
C GLY A 60 -13.39 10.42 47.60
N GLN A 61 -12.53 10.12 46.63
CA GLN A 61 -12.91 9.92 45.22
C GLN A 61 -12.84 8.43 44.92
N ASP A 62 -13.99 7.76 44.86
CA ASP A 62 -14.08 6.34 44.52
C ASP A 62 -13.67 6.12 43.05
N ILE A 63 -12.49 5.52 42.85
CA ILE A 63 -12.03 5.09 41.53
C ILE A 63 -12.30 3.59 41.39
N PRO A 64 -12.96 3.13 40.30
CA PRO A 64 -13.26 1.72 40.10
C PRO A 64 -12.01 0.84 40.27
N LYS A 65 -12.06 -0.08 41.25
CA LYS A 65 -10.98 -1.03 41.52
C LYS A 65 -10.85 -1.96 40.31
N THR A 66 -9.64 -2.05 39.75
CA THR A 66 -9.28 -3.11 38.79
C THR A 66 -8.38 -4.04 39.57
N GLU A 67 -8.89 -5.24 39.82
CA GLU A 67 -8.27 -6.25 40.68
C GLU A 67 -7.00 -6.82 40.04
N GLN A 68 -5.90 -6.77 40.78
CA GLN A 68 -4.83 -7.78 40.74
C GLN A 68 -4.74 -8.30 42.17
N GLN A 69 -4.96 -9.60 42.34
CA GLN A 69 -5.08 -10.27 43.64
C GLN A 69 -3.71 -10.47 44.31
N GLU A 70 -3.64 -10.13 45.60
CA GLU A 70 -3.12 -11.01 46.65
C GLU A 70 -4.21 -11.15 47.72
N VAL A 71 -4.39 -12.39 48.20
CA VAL A 71 -5.40 -12.89 49.15
C VAL A 71 -4.92 -12.57 50.58
N GLU A 72 -5.74 -12.06 51.50
CA GLU A 72 -6.49 -12.76 52.58
C GLU A 72 -7.08 -11.63 53.48
N ILE A 73 -8.26 -11.64 54.13
CA ILE A 73 -9.17 -12.66 54.68
C ILE A 73 -10.61 -12.08 54.64
N GLY A 74 -11.62 -12.92 54.35
CA GLY A 74 -12.89 -12.87 55.10
C GLY A 74 -14.17 -12.47 54.37
N ALA A 75 -15.03 -13.48 54.18
CA ALA A 75 -16.49 -13.45 54.30
C ALA A 75 -17.36 -12.77 53.22
N ASP A 76 -17.88 -13.65 52.36
CA ASP A 76 -19.31 -14.00 52.26
C ASP A 76 -20.18 -13.50 51.07
N THR A 77 -20.84 -14.50 50.48
CA THR A 77 -22.03 -14.54 49.59
C THR A 77 -22.07 -13.92 48.18
N THR A 78 -22.29 -14.84 47.23
CA THR A 78 -22.71 -14.83 45.81
C THR A 78 -24.15 -14.28 45.56
N PRO A 79 -24.70 -14.24 44.32
CA PRO A 79 -24.26 -13.65 43.05
C PRO A 79 -25.33 -12.70 42.45
N SER A 80 -25.00 -11.93 41.41
CA SER A 80 -26.02 -11.40 40.49
C SER A 80 -25.51 -11.42 39.05
N ASN A 81 -26.19 -12.25 38.25
CA ASN A 81 -25.97 -12.52 36.84
C ASN A 81 -26.53 -11.37 35.98
N VAL A 82 -25.66 -10.70 35.22
CA VAL A 82 -26.03 -9.96 33.99
C VAL A 82 -24.89 -10.11 32.98
N GLN A 83 -25.12 -10.85 31.89
CA GLN A 83 -24.29 -10.72 30.69
C GLN A 83 -24.63 -9.42 29.96
N PRO A 84 -23.64 -8.70 29.43
CA PRO A 84 -23.87 -7.97 28.19
C PRO A 84 -22.85 -8.36 27.11
N GLY A 85 -23.40 -8.74 25.96
CA GLY A 85 -22.67 -9.13 24.77
C GLY A 85 -21.74 -8.05 24.21
N ASN A 86 -20.68 -8.56 23.59
CA ASN A 86 -19.92 -8.13 22.40
C ASN A 86 -19.39 -6.68 22.29
N LYS A 87 -19.80 -5.74 23.14
CA LYS A 87 -19.22 -4.38 23.22
C LYS A 87 -17.92 -4.33 24.03
N THR A 88 -17.64 -5.36 24.83
CA THR A 88 -16.49 -5.40 25.74
C THR A 88 -15.17 -5.69 25.00
N THR A 89 -15.17 -6.53 23.96
CA THR A 89 -13.95 -6.94 23.23
C THR A 89 -13.36 -5.81 22.38
N PHE A 90 -14.18 -5.11 21.60
CA PHE A 90 -13.72 -3.97 20.78
C PHE A 90 -13.22 -2.82 21.63
N ARG A 91 -13.90 -2.55 22.75
CA ARG A 91 -13.47 -1.53 23.70
C ARG A 91 -12.14 -1.93 24.36
N LYS A 92 -11.97 -3.18 24.79
CA LYS A 92 -10.69 -3.69 25.30
C LYS A 92 -9.57 -3.56 24.25
N LEU A 93 -9.81 -3.94 23.00
CA LEU A 93 -8.85 -3.80 21.92
C LEU A 93 -8.46 -2.33 21.70
N SER A 94 -9.43 -1.41 21.67
CA SER A 94 -9.16 0.02 21.53
C SER A 94 -8.35 0.59 22.71
N PHE A 95 -8.55 0.09 23.93
CA PHE A 95 -7.76 0.48 25.09
C PHE A 95 -6.30 0.03 24.98
N TYR A 96 -6.04 -1.21 24.52
CA TYR A 96 -4.68 -1.68 24.29
C TYR A 96 -3.97 -0.90 23.18
N VAL A 97 -4.68 -0.57 22.10
CA VAL A 97 -4.14 0.26 21.01
C VAL A 97 -3.82 1.66 21.51
N LEU A 98 -4.73 2.31 22.24
CA LEU A 98 -4.49 3.65 22.81
C LEU A 98 -3.38 3.66 23.86
N ASP A 99 -3.24 2.59 24.66
CA ASP A 99 -2.13 2.46 25.59
C ASP A 99 -0.78 2.31 24.87
N LEU A 100 -0.75 1.67 23.69
CA LEU A 100 0.48 1.51 22.91
C LEU A 100 1.05 2.87 22.45
N PHE A 101 0.20 3.87 22.20
CA PHE A 101 0.60 5.24 21.87
C PHE A 101 0.89 6.12 23.10
N ASN A 102 0.57 5.66 24.31
CA ASN A 102 0.93 6.35 25.54
C ASN A 102 2.41 6.07 25.90
N LEU A 103 3.30 6.85 25.27
CA LEU A 103 4.76 6.71 25.35
C LEU A 103 5.38 7.13 26.69
N LYS A 104 4.58 7.60 27.66
CA LYS A 104 5.07 8.08 28.97
C LYS A 104 5.65 6.96 29.85
N THR A 105 5.26 5.71 29.62
CA THR A 105 5.70 4.54 30.39
C THR A 105 6.32 3.51 29.45
N ASN A 106 7.53 3.03 29.76
CA ASN A 106 8.28 2.04 28.95
C ASN A 106 8.46 2.44 27.47
N ALA A 107 8.75 3.73 27.24
CA ALA A 107 8.90 4.35 25.92
C ALA A 107 9.76 3.52 24.95
N MET A 108 10.91 3.02 25.40
CA MET A 108 11.85 2.24 24.57
C MET A 108 11.25 0.92 24.06
N LYS A 109 10.41 0.25 24.86
CA LYS A 109 9.75 -1.02 24.48
C LYS A 109 8.55 -0.77 23.57
N LYS A 110 7.77 0.28 23.84
CA LYS A 110 6.62 0.66 22.99
C LYS A 110 7.08 1.21 21.63
N LEU A 111 8.19 1.95 21.61
CA LEU A 111 8.80 2.45 20.37
C LEU A 111 9.34 1.34 19.48
N THR A 112 9.92 0.27 20.07
CA THR A 112 10.37 -0.91 19.31
C THR A 112 9.19 -1.74 18.78
N ILE A 113 8.09 -1.84 19.53
CA ILE A 113 6.86 -2.50 19.04
C ILE A 113 6.22 -1.68 17.92
N LEU A 114 6.13 -0.35 18.07
CA LEU A 114 5.56 0.51 17.05
C LEU A 114 6.42 0.56 15.79
N SER A 115 7.75 0.63 15.93
CA SER A 115 8.67 0.64 14.79
C SER A 115 8.66 -0.70 14.03
N SER A 116 8.58 -1.83 14.74
CA SER A 116 8.46 -3.14 14.09
C SER A 116 7.11 -3.32 13.39
N ALA A 117 6.01 -2.85 13.97
CA ALA A 117 4.69 -2.86 13.31
C ALA A 117 4.69 -1.97 12.05
N VAL A 118 5.28 -0.77 12.12
CA VAL A 118 5.43 0.13 10.97
C VAL A 118 6.33 -0.49 9.91
N LEU A 119 7.43 -1.16 10.29
CA LEU A 119 8.31 -1.86 9.36
C LEU A 119 7.56 -2.99 8.64
N VAL A 120 6.75 -3.78 9.35
CA VAL A 120 5.93 -4.85 8.73
C VAL A 120 4.92 -4.25 7.75
N ILE A 121 4.22 -3.18 8.12
CA ILE A 121 3.31 -2.48 7.21
C ILE A 121 4.07 -1.94 6.00
N PHE A 122 5.24 -1.34 6.22
CA PHE A 122 6.09 -0.82 5.15
C PHE A 122 6.56 -1.95 4.22
N VAL A 123 6.99 -3.10 4.75
CA VAL A 123 7.40 -4.26 3.95
C VAL A 123 6.22 -4.83 3.17
N VAL A 124 5.01 -4.88 3.75
CA VAL A 124 3.80 -5.35 3.05
C VAL A 124 3.38 -4.37 1.96
N VAL A 125 3.38 -3.07 2.24
CA VAL A 125 3.04 -2.02 1.25
C VAL A 125 4.11 -1.95 0.16
N PHE A 126 5.38 -2.01 0.52
CA PHE A 126 6.50 -2.08 -0.42
C PHE A 126 6.38 -3.35 -1.26
N SER A 127 6.19 -4.53 -0.67
CA SER A 127 5.95 -5.77 -1.42
C SER A 127 4.72 -5.70 -2.34
N ALA A 128 3.67 -4.99 -1.96
CA ALA A 128 2.50 -4.76 -2.82
C ALA A 128 2.81 -3.78 -3.96
N CYS A 129 3.63 -2.76 -3.72
CA CYS A 129 4.12 -1.82 -4.73
C CYS A 129 5.17 -2.44 -5.67
N PHE A 130 5.90 -3.47 -5.24
CA PHE A 130 6.80 -4.28 -6.08
C PHE A 130 6.11 -5.46 -6.76
N SER A 131 4.80 -5.36 -7.01
CA SER A 131 4.21 -6.07 -8.15
C SER A 131 4.79 -5.46 -9.43
N THR A 132 6.00 -5.89 -9.77
CA THR A 132 6.47 -5.87 -11.15
C THR A 132 5.34 -6.48 -11.96
N LYS A 133 4.67 -5.66 -12.78
CA LYS A 133 3.86 -6.23 -13.85
C LYS A 133 4.86 -7.01 -14.68
N LYS A 134 4.90 -8.33 -14.48
CA LYS A 134 5.63 -9.25 -15.34
C LYS A 134 5.13 -8.90 -16.73
N ALA A 135 5.97 -8.26 -17.55
CA ALA A 135 5.62 -7.94 -18.92
C ALA A 135 5.12 -9.25 -19.50
N ALA A 136 3.83 -9.33 -19.83
CA ALA A 136 3.27 -10.60 -20.25
C ALA A 136 4.05 -10.96 -21.52
N THR A 137 4.78 -12.08 -21.44
CA THR A 137 5.39 -12.72 -22.61
C THR A 137 4.33 -12.73 -23.69
N PRO A 138 4.64 -12.27 -24.93
CA PRO A 138 3.64 -12.25 -25.96
C PRO A 138 3.01 -13.63 -26.06
N ASP A 139 1.69 -13.64 -26.16
CA ASP A 139 0.95 -14.87 -26.38
C ASP A 139 1.68 -15.65 -27.49
N ALA A 140 2.00 -16.92 -27.23
CA ALA A 140 2.76 -17.75 -28.18
C ALA A 140 2.09 -17.75 -29.56
N THR A 141 0.79 -17.45 -29.61
CA THR A 141 0.01 -17.26 -30.82
C THR A 141 0.43 -16.04 -31.66
N LEU A 142 0.97 -14.96 -31.09
CA LEU A 142 1.43 -13.79 -31.86
C LEU A 142 2.82 -13.99 -32.47
N VAL A 143 3.64 -14.84 -31.85
CA VAL A 143 5.01 -15.12 -32.31
C VAL A 143 4.98 -15.75 -33.70
N GLY A 144 5.84 -15.28 -34.58
CA GLY A 144 5.97 -15.78 -35.95
C GLY A 144 6.20 -14.68 -36.98
N THR A 145 6.22 -15.11 -38.25
CA THR A 145 6.35 -14.22 -39.41
C THR A 145 4.99 -14.03 -40.04
N TRP A 146 4.69 -12.79 -40.38
CA TRP A 146 3.40 -12.35 -40.88
C TRP A 146 3.57 -11.52 -42.14
N GLN A 147 2.83 -11.83 -43.20
CA GLN A 147 2.71 -10.99 -44.39
C GLN A 147 1.45 -10.14 -44.30
N LEU A 148 1.52 -8.88 -44.72
CA LEU A 148 0.32 -8.06 -44.84
C LEU A 148 -0.68 -8.73 -45.82
N PHE A 149 -1.97 -8.68 -45.51
CA PHE A 149 -3.02 -9.34 -46.27
C PHE A 149 -4.12 -8.32 -46.61
N LYS A 150 -4.45 -8.20 -47.88
CA LYS A 150 -5.38 -7.18 -48.38
C LYS A 150 -6.24 -7.74 -49.51
N ASN A 151 -7.51 -7.36 -49.55
CA ASN A 151 -8.43 -7.75 -50.62
C ASN A 151 -8.53 -9.28 -50.86
N GLY A 152 -8.38 -10.09 -49.81
CA GLY A 152 -8.49 -11.55 -49.92
C GLY A 152 -7.21 -12.28 -50.35
N PHE A 153 -6.10 -11.56 -50.55
CA PHE A 153 -4.81 -12.15 -50.94
C PHE A 153 -3.65 -11.56 -50.13
N PRO A 154 -2.50 -12.25 -50.02
CA PRO A 154 -1.29 -11.65 -49.48
C PRO A 154 -0.91 -10.41 -50.31
N ASP A 155 -0.60 -9.30 -49.63
CA ASP A 155 -0.23 -8.05 -50.30
C ASP A 155 1.14 -8.20 -50.97
N THR A 156 1.19 -7.83 -52.24
CA THR A 156 2.40 -7.87 -53.08
C THR A 156 2.69 -6.51 -53.72
N ALA A 157 1.97 -5.46 -53.32
CA ALA A 157 2.14 -4.11 -53.85
C ALA A 157 2.04 -3.06 -52.73
N TYR A 158 2.78 -3.29 -51.64
CA TYR A 158 2.78 -2.42 -50.48
C TYR A 158 3.16 -0.99 -50.88
N GLY A 159 2.44 0.00 -50.35
CA GLY A 159 2.65 1.41 -50.70
C GLY A 159 2.33 1.76 -52.16
N ASN A 160 1.54 0.92 -52.85
CA ASN A 160 1.27 1.00 -54.30
C ASN A 160 2.51 0.77 -55.17
N VAL A 161 3.53 0.08 -54.63
CA VAL A 161 4.75 -0.27 -55.36
C VAL A 161 4.71 -1.76 -55.71
N PRO A 162 4.51 -2.14 -56.99
CA PRO A 162 4.48 -3.54 -57.39
C PRO A 162 5.74 -4.30 -56.97
N GLY A 163 5.57 -5.50 -56.41
CA GLY A 163 6.66 -6.36 -55.93
C GLY A 163 7.19 -6.00 -54.54
N GLN A 164 6.74 -4.89 -53.96
CA GLN A 164 7.07 -4.53 -52.59
C GLN A 164 6.15 -5.28 -51.62
N ILE A 165 6.76 -6.07 -50.74
CA ILE A 165 6.06 -6.92 -49.75
C ILE A 165 6.42 -6.45 -48.35
N ARG A 166 5.40 -6.29 -47.50
CA ARG A 166 5.58 -5.99 -46.08
C ARG A 166 5.49 -7.25 -45.23
N TYR A 167 6.53 -7.47 -44.44
CA TYR A 167 6.56 -8.50 -43.40
C TYR A 167 6.60 -7.89 -42.00
N LYS A 168 5.95 -8.55 -41.05
CA LYS A 168 6.06 -8.32 -39.62
C LYS A 168 6.56 -9.61 -38.96
N ILE A 169 7.68 -9.53 -38.27
CA ILE A 169 8.27 -10.63 -37.50
C ILE A 169 8.05 -10.30 -36.02
N ILE A 170 7.40 -11.21 -35.29
CA ILE A 170 7.16 -11.06 -33.86
C ILE A 170 7.90 -12.17 -33.12
N THR A 171 8.70 -11.79 -32.12
CA THR A 171 9.38 -12.70 -31.20
C THR A 171 8.99 -12.36 -29.76
N PRO A 172 9.40 -13.17 -28.77
CA PRO A 172 9.20 -12.81 -27.37
C PRO A 172 9.74 -11.41 -27.03
N GLY A 173 8.82 -10.49 -26.73
CA GLY A 173 9.12 -9.11 -26.30
C GLY A 173 9.51 -8.13 -27.41
N HIS A 174 9.61 -8.57 -28.68
CA HIS A 174 10.11 -7.73 -29.77
C HIS A 174 9.33 -7.93 -31.06
N PHE A 175 9.46 -6.96 -31.94
CA PHE A 175 8.96 -7.07 -33.30
C PHE A 175 9.86 -6.32 -34.28
N MET A 176 9.79 -6.73 -35.53
CA MET A 176 10.37 -6.03 -36.67
C MET A 176 9.35 -5.96 -37.78
N VAL A 177 9.24 -4.81 -38.45
CA VAL A 177 8.53 -4.68 -39.71
C VAL A 177 9.55 -4.33 -40.78
N THR A 178 9.45 -4.97 -41.94
CA THR A 178 10.31 -4.69 -43.07
C THR A 178 9.54 -4.72 -44.37
N ASP A 179 9.94 -3.83 -45.29
CA ASP A 179 9.47 -3.81 -46.66
C ASP A 179 10.60 -4.27 -47.57
N ILE A 180 10.35 -5.34 -48.31
CA ILE A 180 11.29 -5.90 -49.27
C ILE A 180 10.76 -5.71 -50.69
N GLN A 181 11.65 -5.44 -51.63
CA GLN A 181 11.36 -5.47 -53.05
C GLN A 181 11.98 -6.75 -53.62
N VAL A 182 11.12 -7.67 -54.04
CA VAL A 182 11.56 -9.01 -54.46
C VAL A 182 12.26 -8.94 -55.82
N LYS A 183 11.85 -8.02 -56.69
CA LYS A 183 12.38 -7.94 -58.06
C LYS A 183 13.86 -7.57 -58.12
N ASP A 184 14.33 -6.74 -57.20
CA ASP A 184 15.71 -6.21 -57.18
C ASP A 184 16.52 -6.69 -55.95
N ASN A 185 15.98 -7.62 -55.16
CA ASN A 185 16.60 -8.14 -53.93
C ASN A 185 16.97 -7.06 -52.90
N THR A 186 16.16 -6.00 -52.80
CA THR A 186 16.44 -4.86 -51.91
C THR A 186 15.52 -4.84 -50.69
N MET A 187 16.08 -4.61 -49.50
CA MET A 187 15.31 -4.21 -48.33
C MET A 187 15.15 -2.69 -48.34
N TYR A 188 13.93 -2.21 -48.62
CA TYR A 188 13.66 -0.79 -48.77
C TYR A 188 13.61 -0.06 -47.44
N ALA A 189 13.01 -0.71 -46.44
CA ALA A 189 12.85 -0.10 -45.14
C ALA A 189 12.62 -1.15 -44.06
N ALA A 190 12.96 -0.79 -42.82
CA ALA A 190 12.72 -1.60 -41.65
C ALA A 190 12.53 -0.73 -40.41
N PHE A 191 11.79 -1.23 -39.43
CA PHE A 191 11.80 -0.70 -38.07
C PHE A 191 11.71 -1.84 -37.07
N PHE A 192 12.37 -1.65 -35.94
CA PHE A 192 12.47 -2.63 -34.88
C PHE A 192 12.08 -2.00 -33.55
N GLY A 193 11.43 -2.79 -32.71
CA GLY A 193 10.96 -2.30 -31.43
C GLY A 193 10.63 -3.40 -30.44
N THR A 194 10.10 -2.94 -29.31
CA THR A 194 9.61 -3.81 -28.24
C THR A 194 8.10 -4.00 -28.37
N LEU A 195 7.64 -5.21 -28.10
CA LEU A 195 6.22 -5.58 -28.13
C LEU A 195 5.80 -6.05 -26.74
N THR A 196 4.67 -5.54 -26.25
CA THR A 196 4.07 -5.94 -24.97
C THR A 196 2.61 -6.30 -25.19
N VAL A 197 2.18 -7.44 -24.64
CA VAL A 197 0.81 -7.95 -24.81
C VAL A 197 0.06 -7.81 -23.49
N ASP A 198 -1.21 -7.42 -23.56
CA ASP A 198 -2.17 -7.46 -22.45
C ASP A 198 -3.28 -8.44 -22.87
N THR A 199 -3.11 -9.71 -22.47
CA THR A 199 -4.01 -10.80 -22.84
C THR A 199 -5.40 -10.65 -22.24
N GLN A 200 -5.51 -10.03 -21.07
CA GLN A 200 -6.79 -9.79 -20.40
C GLN A 200 -7.65 -8.79 -21.20
N LYS A 201 -7.01 -7.81 -21.84
CA LYS A 201 -7.69 -6.80 -22.65
C LYS A 201 -7.76 -7.15 -24.13
N GLY A 202 -7.08 -8.20 -24.58
CA GLY A 202 -6.97 -8.53 -26.00
C GLY A 202 -6.26 -7.42 -26.80
N THR A 203 -5.27 -6.78 -26.17
CA THR A 203 -4.52 -5.67 -26.77
C THR A 203 -3.02 -5.93 -26.74
N TYR A 204 -2.28 -5.31 -27.66
CA TYR A 204 -0.83 -5.25 -27.57
C TYR A 204 -0.33 -3.85 -27.93
N SER A 205 0.90 -3.56 -27.54
CA SER A 205 1.59 -2.29 -27.78
C SER A 205 2.92 -2.50 -28.48
N GLU A 206 3.22 -1.69 -29.48
CA GLU A 206 4.49 -1.65 -30.23
C GLU A 206 5.20 -0.32 -29.93
N SER A 207 6.36 -0.38 -29.28
CA SER A 207 7.24 0.78 -29.09
C SER A 207 8.42 0.68 -30.06
N LEU A 208 8.47 1.55 -31.06
CA LEU A 208 9.57 1.58 -32.01
C LEU A 208 10.83 2.09 -31.31
N ARG A 209 11.95 1.41 -31.52
CA ARG A 209 13.26 1.75 -30.93
C ARG A 209 14.23 2.27 -31.96
N THR A 210 14.20 1.68 -33.15
CA THR A 210 15.03 2.09 -34.27
C THR A 210 14.26 1.91 -35.57
N ALA A 211 14.59 2.73 -36.54
CA ALA A 211 13.97 2.73 -37.85
C ALA A 211 15.00 3.09 -38.92
N GLY A 212 14.87 2.47 -40.09
CA GLY A 212 15.54 2.89 -41.30
C GLY A 212 15.19 4.34 -41.63
N THR A 213 16.01 4.96 -42.47
CA THR A 213 15.89 6.39 -42.82
C THR A 213 14.48 6.78 -43.26
N GLY A 214 13.83 5.95 -44.05
CA GLY A 214 12.45 6.16 -44.51
C GLY A 214 11.37 6.13 -43.42
N TYR A 215 11.65 5.57 -42.23
CA TYR A 215 10.69 5.42 -41.14
C TYR A 215 11.05 6.15 -39.85
N LYS A 216 12.09 7.00 -39.86
CA LYS A 216 12.45 7.80 -38.67
C LYS A 216 11.29 8.67 -38.16
N HIS A 217 10.42 9.15 -39.05
CA HIS A 217 9.25 9.95 -38.70
C HIS A 217 8.20 9.18 -37.89
N ASN A 218 8.24 7.83 -37.91
CA ASN A 218 7.34 6.99 -37.13
C ASN A 218 7.86 6.73 -35.70
N LEU A 219 9.11 7.09 -35.40
CA LEU A 219 9.66 7.05 -34.06
C LEU A 219 8.98 8.11 -33.20
N ARG A 220 8.40 7.66 -32.08
CA ARG A 220 7.71 8.51 -31.12
C ARG A 220 7.84 7.89 -29.73
N GLU A 221 7.64 8.71 -28.70
CA GLU A 221 7.74 8.24 -27.31
C GLU A 221 6.61 7.27 -26.94
N GLU A 222 5.38 7.59 -27.38
CA GLU A 222 4.19 6.80 -27.07
C GLU A 222 4.09 5.54 -27.95
N PRO A 223 3.77 4.37 -27.36
CA PRO A 223 3.62 3.14 -28.14
C PRO A 223 2.44 3.22 -29.11
N TYR A 224 2.51 2.49 -30.22
CA TYR A 224 1.33 2.17 -31.01
C TYR A 224 0.51 1.10 -30.29
N LEU A 225 -0.78 1.34 -30.13
CA LEU A 225 -1.69 0.46 -29.41
C LEU A 225 -2.64 -0.21 -30.40
N TYR A 226 -2.90 -1.49 -30.18
CA TYR A 226 -3.75 -2.29 -31.06
C TYR A 226 -4.66 -3.20 -30.23
N LYS A 227 -5.92 -3.31 -30.66
CA LYS A 227 -6.72 -4.52 -30.38
C LYS A 227 -6.30 -5.59 -31.37
N PHE A 228 -6.28 -6.84 -30.94
CA PHE A 228 -5.95 -7.95 -31.84
C PHE A 228 -6.87 -9.15 -31.68
N LYS A 229 -7.01 -9.91 -32.75
CA LYS A 229 -7.68 -11.21 -32.76
C LYS A 229 -6.91 -12.15 -33.69
N ILE A 230 -6.72 -13.39 -33.27
CA ILE A 230 -6.13 -14.43 -34.10
C ILE A 230 -7.21 -15.45 -34.46
N ASN A 231 -7.26 -15.84 -35.74
CA ASN A 231 -8.13 -16.90 -36.25
C ASN A 231 -7.33 -17.75 -37.25
N GLY A 232 -6.91 -18.94 -36.82
CA GLY A 232 -6.00 -19.79 -37.59
C GLY A 232 -4.72 -19.03 -37.96
N ASN A 233 -4.45 -18.92 -39.26
CA ASN A 233 -3.27 -18.25 -39.80
C ASN A 233 -3.48 -16.75 -40.04
N PHE A 234 -4.55 -16.14 -39.50
CA PHE A 234 -4.81 -14.72 -39.66
C PHE A 234 -4.75 -13.97 -38.34
N LEU A 235 -4.02 -12.86 -38.34
CA LEU A 235 -3.96 -11.87 -37.28
C LEU A 235 -4.67 -10.60 -37.75
N TYR A 236 -5.73 -10.23 -37.04
CA TYR A 236 -6.48 -9.01 -37.26
C TYR A 236 -6.05 -7.98 -36.22
N THR A 237 -5.66 -6.80 -36.66
CA THR A 237 -5.26 -5.70 -35.78
C THR A 237 -6.12 -4.48 -36.04
N THR A 238 -6.47 -3.77 -34.97
CA THR A 238 -7.23 -2.51 -35.03
C THR A 238 -6.54 -1.48 -34.18
N GLY A 239 -6.10 -0.39 -34.80
CA GLY A 239 -5.42 0.71 -34.13
C GLY A 239 -6.28 1.35 -33.05
N ILE A 240 -5.68 1.59 -31.89
CA ILE A 240 -6.24 2.42 -30.82
C ILE A 240 -5.53 3.77 -30.90
N ASN A 241 -6.30 4.84 -31.13
CA ASN A 241 -5.77 6.20 -31.34
C ASN A 241 -4.75 6.29 -32.50
N ASN A 242 -4.88 5.40 -33.49
CA ASN A 242 -4.14 5.41 -34.75
C ASN A 242 -5.00 4.74 -35.83
N ASN A 243 -4.66 4.97 -37.10
CA ASN A 243 -5.48 4.53 -38.24
C ASN A 243 -5.01 3.21 -38.86
N TYR A 244 -4.12 2.46 -38.19
CA TYR A 244 -3.56 1.22 -38.70
C TYR A 244 -4.49 0.05 -38.36
N ASN A 245 -5.42 -0.21 -39.28
CA ASN A 245 -6.28 -1.39 -39.25
C ASN A 245 -5.79 -2.37 -40.32
N GLU A 246 -5.24 -3.49 -39.89
CA GLU A 246 -4.50 -4.38 -40.76
C GLU A 246 -4.92 -5.83 -40.55
N VAL A 247 -4.82 -6.61 -41.62
CA VAL A 247 -4.95 -8.06 -41.57
C VAL A 247 -3.61 -8.63 -42.00
N TRP A 248 -3.15 -9.61 -41.26
CA TRP A 248 -1.84 -10.24 -41.41
C TRP A 248 -2.04 -11.74 -41.57
N LYS A 249 -1.40 -12.34 -42.56
CA LYS A 249 -1.39 -13.79 -42.77
C LYS A 249 -0.06 -14.36 -42.30
N ARG A 250 -0.11 -15.40 -41.46
CA ARG A 250 1.06 -16.14 -41.01
C ARG A 250 1.74 -16.80 -42.21
N ILE A 251 3.07 -16.73 -42.22
CA ILE A 251 3.93 -17.45 -43.15
C ILE A 251 4.54 -18.61 -42.36
N ASP A 252 4.34 -19.81 -42.88
CA ASP A 252 4.91 -21.04 -42.35
C ASP A 252 6.34 -21.26 -42.89
#